data_AF-A0A7Y8IIJ8-F1
#
_entry.id   AF-A0A7Y8IIJ8-F1
#
_cell.length_a   1.000
_cell.length_b   1.000
_cell.length_c   1.000
_cell.angle_alpha   90.00
_cell.angle_beta   90.00
_cell.angle_gamma   90.00
#
_symmetry.space_group_name_H-M   'P 1'
#
loop_
_entity.id
_entity.type
_entity.pdbx_description
1 polymer ?
#
loop_
_entity_poly.entity_id
_entity_poly.type
_entity_poly.pdbx_seq_one_letter_code
_entity_poly.pdbx_strand_id
1 'polypeptide(L)'
;MVIAEIKSLADINEMIKSFRKIFIVGCGECVSVCLTGGQKQVELLSSALRISGRNDKEKRILKGKTISRQCEPKFLEQINKDIEESDAVLSMACGAGVQTLSEKFRKIPVFPAMDTKFIGVSDEAGNFIEMCSACGDCILSLTGGICPVTRCPKGLLNGPCGGSKNGKCEANPETPCAWLLIYEKMKELNKLEELKNINNPKDWSKNMRPGKVNAGI
;
A
#
# COMPACT_ATOMS: atom_id res chain seq x y z
N MET A 1 -2.80 -3.58 -5.76
CA MET A 1 -2.59 -4.01 -4.37
C MET A 1 -1.88 -2.89 -3.62
N VAL A 2 -2.19 -2.66 -2.33
CA VAL A 2 -1.44 -1.69 -1.51
C VAL A 2 -0.20 -2.37 -0.93
N ILE A 3 0.97 -1.83 -1.23
CA ILE A 3 2.26 -2.28 -0.72
C ILE A 3 2.53 -1.61 0.61
N ALA A 4 2.92 -2.39 1.62
CA ALA A 4 3.30 -1.91 2.93
C ALA A 4 4.51 -2.66 3.46
N GLU A 5 5.36 -1.97 4.20
CA GLU A 5 6.59 -2.49 4.80
C GLU A 5 6.47 -2.46 6.33
N ILE A 6 6.85 -3.54 7.02
CA ILE A 6 6.81 -3.58 8.48
C ILE A 6 7.83 -2.59 9.05
N LYS A 7 7.39 -1.78 10.02
CA LYS A 7 8.28 -0.89 10.76
C LYS A 7 9.33 -1.67 11.53
N SER A 8 10.44 -1.01 11.85
CA SER A 8 11.47 -1.65 12.67
C SER A 8 10.90 -2.07 14.03
N LEU A 9 11.44 -3.14 14.60
CA LEU A 9 10.98 -3.62 15.91
C LEU A 9 11.20 -2.56 17.00
N ALA A 10 12.21 -1.70 16.85
CA ALA A 10 12.49 -0.57 17.74
C ALA A 10 11.37 0.48 17.68
N ASP A 11 10.97 0.90 16.48
CA ASP A 11 9.89 1.88 16.31
C ASP A 11 8.56 1.34 16.85
N ILE A 12 8.25 0.07 16.58
CA ILE A 12 7.05 -0.58 17.09
C ILE A 12 7.07 -0.62 18.62
N ASN A 13 8.20 -1.04 19.21
CA ASN A 13 8.35 -1.08 20.67
C ASN A 13 8.19 0.29 21.31
N GLU A 14 8.76 1.33 20.71
CA GLU A 14 8.66 2.71 21.20
C GLU A 14 7.21 3.21 21.18
N MET A 15 6.46 2.94 20.10
CA MET A 15 5.04 3.34 20.00
C MET A 15 4.16 2.69 21.07
N ILE A 16 4.43 1.42 21.42
CA ILE A 16 3.58 0.63 22.31
C ILE A 16 4.11 0.51 23.74
N LYS A 17 5.22 1.17 24.08
CA LYS A 17 5.96 0.97 25.34
C LYS A 17 5.13 1.19 26.61
N SER A 18 4.15 2.09 26.55
CA SER A 18 3.30 2.46 27.69
C SER A 18 2.06 1.57 27.85
N PHE A 19 1.89 0.54 27.01
CA PHE A 19 0.71 -0.32 27.01
C PHE A 19 1.06 -1.76 27.37
N ARG A 20 0.19 -2.41 28.15
CA ARG A 20 0.44 -3.76 28.66
C ARG A 20 -0.27 -4.83 27.84
N LYS A 21 -1.57 -4.68 27.59
CA LYS A 21 -2.37 -5.57 26.75
C LYS A 21 -2.47 -5.02 25.35
N ILE A 22 -1.77 -5.64 24.41
CA ILE A 22 -1.72 -5.18 23.03
C ILE A 22 -2.39 -6.22 22.15
N PHE A 23 -3.37 -5.77 21.37
CA PHE A 23 -4.04 -6.59 20.37
C PHE A 23 -3.47 -6.30 18.98
N ILE A 24 -2.84 -7.31 18.37
CA ILE A 24 -2.24 -7.22 17.05
C ILE A 24 -3.26 -7.67 16.01
N VAL A 25 -3.59 -6.79 15.07
CA VAL A 25 -4.60 -7.07 14.04
C VAL A 25 -3.93 -7.20 12.68
N GLY A 26 -4.01 -8.39 12.09
CA GLY A 26 -3.59 -8.66 10.72
C GLY A 26 -4.62 -8.22 9.68
N CYS A 27 -4.18 -7.91 8.47
CA CYS A 27 -5.04 -7.58 7.32
C CYS A 27 -4.80 -8.60 6.20
N GLY A 28 -5.74 -9.52 6.03
CA GLY A 28 -5.65 -10.78 5.28
C GLY A 28 -5.60 -10.66 3.76
N GLU A 29 -5.73 -9.46 3.20
CA GLU A 29 -5.79 -9.28 1.74
C GLU A 29 -4.56 -8.53 1.18
N CYS A 30 -4.70 -7.25 0.81
CA CYS A 30 -3.69 -6.53 0.03
C CYS A 30 -2.26 -6.63 0.59
N VAL A 31 -2.09 -6.39 1.88
CA VAL A 31 -0.77 -6.41 2.54
C VAL A 31 -0.31 -7.83 2.92
N SER A 32 -1.20 -8.82 2.89
CA SER A 32 -0.81 -10.23 3.10
C SER A 32 -0.07 -10.80 1.90
N VAL A 33 -0.42 -10.35 0.69
CA VAL A 33 0.33 -10.68 -0.54
C VAL A 33 1.75 -10.11 -0.48
N CYS A 34 1.95 -8.98 0.20
CA CYS A 34 3.27 -8.42 0.46
C CYS A 34 4.07 -9.15 1.55
N LEU A 35 3.50 -10.21 2.14
CA LEU A 35 4.07 -10.92 3.29
C LEU A 35 4.32 -10.01 4.49
N THR A 36 3.48 -8.97 4.68
CA THR A 36 3.64 -8.01 5.78
C THR A 36 2.47 -7.96 6.76
N GLY A 37 1.23 -8.27 6.34
CA GLY A 37 0.05 -8.15 7.23
C GLY A 37 -0.74 -9.43 7.52
N GLY A 38 -0.31 -10.59 7.02
CA GLY A 38 -1.05 -11.85 7.16
C GLY A 38 -0.90 -12.54 8.52
N GLN A 39 -1.61 -13.65 8.70
CA GLN A 39 -1.62 -14.43 9.95
C GLN A 39 -0.22 -14.84 10.40
N LYS A 40 0.61 -15.33 9.46
CA LYS A 40 2.00 -15.69 9.74
C LYS A 40 2.81 -14.48 10.25
N GLN A 41 2.59 -13.30 9.68
CA GLN A 41 3.28 -12.08 10.10
C GLN A 41 2.83 -11.60 11.47
N VAL A 42 1.55 -11.73 11.80
CA VAL A 42 1.02 -11.46 13.15
C VAL A 42 1.71 -12.35 14.19
N GLU A 43 1.87 -13.64 13.90
CA GLU A 43 2.53 -14.60 14.78
C GLU A 43 4.03 -14.31 14.95
N LEU A 44 4.72 -13.99 13.85
CA LEU A 44 6.14 -13.61 13.86
C LEU A 44 6.38 -12.33 14.66
N LEU A 45 5.57 -11.28 14.42
CA LEU A 45 5.69 -10.01 15.13
C LEU A 45 5.37 -10.18 16.62
N SER A 46 4.32 -10.93 16.96
CA SER A 46 3.98 -11.25 18.35
C SER A 46 5.13 -11.95 19.06
N SER A 47 5.77 -12.92 18.40
CA SER A 47 6.93 -13.64 18.94
C SER A 47 8.14 -12.72 19.14
N ALA A 48 8.45 -11.88 18.15
CA ALA A 48 9.54 -10.91 18.22
C ALA A 48 9.34 -9.89 19.35
N LEU A 49 8.13 -9.34 19.48
CA LEU A 49 7.78 -8.41 20.56
C LEU A 49 7.87 -9.07 21.94
N ARG A 50 7.40 -10.31 22.09
CA ARG A 50 7.55 -11.08 23.35
C ARG A 50 9.01 -11.28 23.75
N ILE A 51 9.90 -11.51 22.79
CA ILE A 51 11.33 -11.68 23.06
C ILE A 51 11.94 -10.34 23.47
N SER A 52 11.65 -9.26 22.74
CA SER A 52 12.19 -7.93 23.03
C SER A 52 11.73 -7.36 24.37
N GLY A 53 10.51 -7.71 24.82
CA GLY A 53 9.96 -7.28 26.10
C GLY A 53 10.37 -8.12 27.32
N ARG A 54 11.26 -9.12 27.17
CA ARG A 54 11.68 -9.98 28.32
C ARG A 54 12.45 -9.23 29.41
N ASN A 55 13.07 -8.10 29.05
CA ASN A 55 13.82 -7.26 29.99
C ASN A 55 12.96 -6.18 30.65
N ASP A 56 11.71 -5.97 30.20
CA ASP A 56 10.78 -5.06 30.85
C ASP A 56 10.27 -5.71 32.15
N LYS A 57 10.25 -4.92 33.24
CA LYS A 57 9.75 -5.38 34.56
C LYS A 57 8.28 -5.79 34.53
N GLU A 58 7.54 -5.43 33.47
CA GLU A 58 6.17 -5.87 33.22
C GLU A 58 6.07 -6.68 31.91
N LYS A 59 5.67 -7.95 32.00
CA LYS A 59 5.40 -8.78 30.82
C LYS A 59 4.19 -8.26 30.05
N ARG A 60 4.40 -7.80 28.81
CA ARG A 60 3.31 -7.45 27.88
C ARG A 60 2.47 -8.69 27.52
N ILE A 61 1.15 -8.50 27.44
CA ILE A 61 0.19 -9.51 27.02
C ILE A 61 -0.14 -9.24 25.55
N LEU A 62 0.31 -10.12 24.65
CA LEU A 62 0.07 -10.01 23.22
C LEU A 62 -0.93 -11.06 22.76
N LYS A 63 -2.03 -10.59 22.15
CA LYS A 63 -3.02 -11.41 21.44
C LYS A 63 -3.06 -10.96 19.99
N GLY A 64 -3.14 -11.90 19.05
CA GLY A 64 -3.15 -11.61 17.62
C GLY A 64 -4.33 -12.25 16.91
N LYS A 65 -4.91 -11.56 15.93
CA LYS A 65 -5.93 -12.10 15.04
C LYS A 65 -5.87 -11.42 13.68
N THR A 66 -6.12 -12.17 12.61
CA THR A 66 -6.20 -11.63 11.25
C THR A 66 -7.66 -11.59 10.79
N ILE A 67 -8.06 -10.48 10.19
CA ILE A 67 -9.34 -10.34 9.48
C ILE A 67 -9.10 -10.00 8.01
N SER A 68 -10.07 -10.22 7.13
CA SER A 68 -9.89 -10.01 5.69
C SER A 68 -9.46 -8.59 5.34
N ARG A 69 -10.21 -7.58 5.79
CA ARG A 69 -9.91 -6.15 5.57
C ARG A 69 -10.17 -5.33 6.81
N GLN A 70 -9.21 -4.48 7.18
CA GLN A 70 -9.39 -3.52 8.28
C GLN A 70 -10.04 -2.21 7.81
N CYS A 71 -9.97 -1.90 6.52
CA CYS A 71 -10.59 -0.72 5.90
C CYS A 71 -12.07 -0.92 5.52
N GLU A 72 -12.67 -2.05 5.91
CA GLU A 72 -14.08 -2.35 5.68
C GLU A 72 -14.77 -2.60 7.03
N PRO A 73 -15.65 -1.68 7.47
CA PRO A 73 -16.25 -1.71 8.82
C PRO A 73 -16.91 -3.02 9.23
N LYS A 74 -17.50 -3.75 8.28
CA LYS A 74 -18.18 -5.03 8.56
C LYS A 74 -17.23 -6.09 9.13
N PHE A 75 -16.00 -6.17 8.63
CA PHE A 75 -15.03 -7.16 9.14
C PHE A 75 -14.53 -6.82 10.54
N LEU A 76 -14.59 -5.54 10.95
CA LEU A 76 -14.16 -5.12 12.28
C LEU A 76 -15.06 -5.68 13.40
N GLU A 77 -16.31 -6.06 13.09
CA GLU A 77 -17.22 -6.66 14.07
C GLU A 77 -16.68 -7.96 14.68
N GLN A 78 -15.86 -8.69 13.92
CA GLN A 78 -15.25 -9.96 14.34
C GLN A 78 -14.21 -9.80 15.46
N ILE A 79 -13.78 -8.57 15.74
CA ILE A 79 -12.71 -8.25 16.68
C ILE A 79 -13.09 -7.20 17.72
N ASN A 80 -14.38 -6.80 17.79
CA ASN A 80 -14.85 -5.78 18.75
C ASN A 80 -14.44 -6.13 20.19
N LYS A 81 -14.79 -7.34 20.64
CA LYS A 81 -14.48 -7.80 22.00
C LYS A 81 -12.98 -7.85 22.28
N ASP A 82 -12.19 -8.33 21.31
CA ASP A 82 -10.74 -8.45 21.46
C ASP A 82 -10.07 -7.08 21.61
N ILE A 83 -10.57 -6.07 20.88
CA ILE A 83 -10.10 -4.69 20.97
C ILE A 83 -10.51 -4.08 22.30
N GLU A 84 -11.78 -4.20 22.72
CA GLU A 84 -12.28 -3.64 23.99
C GLU A 84 -11.56 -4.18 25.23
N GLU A 85 -11.03 -5.41 25.17
CA GLU A 85 -10.24 -6.02 26.24
C GLU A 85 -8.75 -5.61 26.25
N SER A 86 -8.31 -4.82 25.26
CA SER A 86 -6.92 -4.38 25.08
C SER A 86 -6.68 -2.92 25.47
N ASP A 87 -5.46 -2.61 25.88
CA ASP A 87 -5.04 -1.23 26.21
C ASP A 87 -4.65 -0.46 24.94
N ALA A 88 -4.20 -1.17 23.90
CA ALA A 88 -3.83 -0.63 22.61
C ALA A 88 -3.96 -1.66 21.48
N VAL A 89 -4.17 -1.16 20.27
CA VAL A 89 -4.21 -1.96 19.04
C VAL A 89 -2.96 -1.69 18.20
N LEU A 90 -2.30 -2.75 17.76
CA LEU A 90 -1.21 -2.68 16.78
C LEU A 90 -1.72 -3.21 15.44
N SER A 91 -2.02 -2.31 14.51
CA SER A 91 -2.58 -2.65 13.21
C SER A 91 -1.48 -2.98 12.20
N MET A 92 -1.52 -4.20 11.65
CA MET A 92 -0.73 -4.63 10.50
C MET A 92 -1.52 -4.45 9.19
N ALA A 93 -2.13 -3.28 9.01
CA ALA A 93 -2.76 -2.85 7.76
C ALA A 93 -2.06 -1.62 7.15
N CYS A 94 -2.51 -1.21 5.96
CA CYS A 94 -2.16 0.10 5.41
C CYS A 94 -2.85 1.24 6.17
N GLY A 95 -2.50 2.48 5.85
CA GLY A 95 -3.03 3.68 6.52
C GLY A 95 -4.56 3.80 6.53
N ALA A 96 -5.24 3.28 5.49
CA ALA A 96 -6.70 3.25 5.46
C ALA A 96 -7.29 2.33 6.54
N GLY A 97 -6.69 1.16 6.76
CA GLY A 97 -7.13 0.22 7.80
C GLY A 97 -6.88 0.77 9.21
N VAL A 98 -5.72 1.38 9.43
CA VAL A 98 -5.35 2.02 10.71
C VAL A 98 -6.36 3.12 11.06
N GLN A 99 -6.68 4.01 10.11
CA GLN A 99 -7.65 5.09 10.33
C GLN A 99 -9.07 4.56 10.57
N THR A 100 -9.51 3.55 9.81
CA THR A 100 -10.84 2.94 9.99
C THR A 100 -10.98 2.32 11.38
N LEU A 101 -9.95 1.62 11.86
CA LEU A 101 -9.90 1.11 13.24
C LEU A 101 -9.97 2.25 14.26
N SER A 102 -9.18 3.32 14.08
CA SER A 102 -9.15 4.45 14.99
C SER A 102 -10.50 5.19 15.06
N GLU A 103 -11.18 5.34 13.93
CA GLU A 103 -12.51 5.96 13.86
C GLU A 103 -13.59 5.14 14.56
N LYS A 104 -13.55 3.80 14.42
CA LYS A 104 -14.50 2.88 15.05
C LYS A 104 -14.24 2.74 16.56
N PHE A 105 -12.99 2.58 16.98
CA PHE A 105 -12.59 2.30 18.36
C PHE A 105 -11.97 3.52 19.04
N ARG A 106 -12.72 4.62 19.12
CA ARG A 106 -12.23 5.95 19.55
C ARG A 106 -11.57 6.01 20.94
N LYS A 107 -11.89 5.06 21.82
CA LYS A 107 -11.38 5.02 23.20
C LYS A 107 -10.04 4.28 23.32
N ILE A 108 -9.61 3.59 22.26
CA ILE A 108 -8.45 2.71 22.29
C ILE A 108 -7.44 3.19 21.25
N PRO A 109 -6.19 3.48 21.64
CA PRO A 109 -5.19 3.95 20.71
C PRO A 109 -4.83 2.86 19.69
N VAL A 110 -4.75 3.24 18.42
CA VAL A 110 -4.41 2.36 17.30
C VAL A 110 -3.09 2.83 16.68
N PHE A 111 -2.11 1.93 16.63
CA PHE A 111 -0.78 2.21 16.10
C PHE A 111 -0.53 1.46 14.79
N PRO A 112 0.13 2.08 13.80
CA PRO A 112 0.51 1.40 12.57
C PRO A 112 1.78 0.57 12.78
N ALA A 113 1.71 -0.75 12.57
CA ALA A 113 2.88 -1.62 12.56
C ALA A 113 3.71 -1.50 11.27
N MET A 114 3.21 -0.77 10.27
CA MET A 114 3.75 -0.76 8.91
C MET A 114 3.64 0.62 8.27
N ASP A 115 4.53 0.89 7.32
CA ASP A 115 4.47 2.04 6.43
C ASP A 115 3.81 1.66 5.11
N THR A 116 2.78 2.41 4.71
CA THR A 116 2.18 2.27 3.38
C THR A 116 3.10 2.91 2.37
N LYS A 117 3.54 2.15 1.35
CA LYS A 117 4.48 2.63 0.35
C LYS A 117 3.76 3.15 -0.89
N PHE A 118 3.04 2.28 -1.60
CA PHE A 118 2.41 2.63 -2.86
C PHE A 118 1.38 1.59 -3.33
N ILE A 119 0.69 1.86 -4.44
CA ILE A 119 -0.18 0.89 -5.11
C ILE A 119 0.60 0.20 -6.23
N GLY A 120 0.77 -1.11 -6.11
CA GLY A 120 1.66 -1.88 -6.95
C GLY A 120 1.23 -3.32 -7.17
N VAL A 121 2.17 -4.07 -7.76
CA VAL A 121 2.12 -5.51 -8.00
C VAL A 121 3.48 -6.14 -7.66
N SER A 122 3.51 -7.45 -7.46
CA SER A 122 4.76 -8.21 -7.36
C SER A 122 5.36 -8.45 -8.75
N ASP A 123 6.69 -8.41 -8.86
CA ASP A 123 7.41 -8.94 -10.02
C ASP A 123 7.80 -10.41 -9.82
N GLU A 124 8.38 -11.04 -10.85
CA GLU A 124 8.81 -12.45 -10.82
C GLU A 124 10.01 -12.68 -9.88
N ALA A 125 10.76 -11.64 -9.55
CA ALA A 125 11.91 -11.69 -8.65
C ALA A 125 11.51 -11.53 -7.17
N GLY A 126 10.21 -11.41 -6.88
CA GLY A 126 9.70 -11.22 -5.53
C GLY A 126 9.80 -9.78 -5.01
N ASN A 127 10.13 -8.81 -5.87
CA ASN A 127 10.05 -7.39 -5.52
C ASN A 127 8.64 -6.85 -5.76
N PHE A 128 8.42 -5.61 -5.31
CA PHE A 128 7.18 -4.88 -5.59
C PHE A 128 7.47 -3.65 -6.43
N ILE A 129 6.66 -3.46 -7.47
CA ILE A 129 6.76 -2.34 -8.39
C ILE A 129 5.53 -1.44 -8.28
N GLU A 130 5.76 -0.13 -8.28
CA GLU A 130 4.68 0.84 -8.27
C GLU A 130 4.00 0.89 -9.65
N MET A 131 2.67 0.77 -9.66
CA MET A 131 1.88 0.71 -10.89
C MET A 131 0.82 1.82 -10.98
N CYS A 132 0.40 2.40 -9.86
CA CYS A 132 -0.64 3.42 -9.84
C CYS A 132 -0.40 4.49 -8.77
N SER A 133 -0.40 5.77 -9.17
CA SER A 133 -0.36 6.90 -8.24
C SER A 133 -1.75 7.35 -7.75
N ALA A 134 -2.82 6.64 -8.12
CA ALA A 134 -4.22 6.97 -7.80
C ALA A 134 -4.62 8.43 -8.17
N CYS A 135 -4.20 8.91 -9.34
CA CYS A 135 -4.34 10.31 -9.75
C CYS A 135 -5.76 10.78 -10.13
N GLY A 136 -6.80 9.93 -10.02
CA GLY A 136 -8.20 10.32 -10.27
C GLY A 136 -8.63 10.54 -11.73
N ASP A 137 -7.69 10.63 -12.67
CA ASP A 137 -7.97 10.94 -14.08
C ASP A 137 -7.27 9.91 -15.01
N CYS A 138 -7.83 8.70 -15.12
CA CYS A 138 -7.12 7.58 -15.75
C CYS A 138 -6.99 7.74 -17.27
N ILE A 139 -5.78 7.50 -17.80
CA ILE A 139 -5.48 7.54 -19.25
C ILE A 139 -4.98 6.21 -19.82
N LEU A 140 -5.11 5.11 -19.06
CA LEU A 140 -4.57 3.80 -19.46
C LEU A 140 -5.17 3.27 -20.77
N SER A 141 -6.38 3.70 -21.13
CA SER A 141 -7.00 3.39 -22.41
C SER A 141 -6.22 3.93 -23.61
N LEU A 142 -5.45 5.00 -23.43
CA LEU A 142 -4.70 5.70 -24.49
C LEU A 142 -3.28 5.15 -24.66
N THR A 143 -2.79 4.38 -23.69
CA THR A 143 -1.39 3.95 -23.60
C THR A 143 -1.23 2.43 -23.54
N GLY A 144 -2.20 1.69 -24.08
CA GLY A 144 -2.16 0.23 -24.13
C GLY A 144 -2.14 -0.44 -22.75
N GLY A 145 -2.66 0.23 -21.72
CA GLY A 145 -2.67 -0.27 -20.34
C GLY A 145 -1.39 0.00 -19.55
N ILE A 146 -0.45 0.79 -20.08
CA ILE A 146 0.81 1.12 -19.38
C ILE A 146 0.75 2.56 -18.89
N CYS A 147 0.83 2.77 -17.57
CA CYS A 147 0.71 4.11 -16.98
C CYS A 147 1.97 4.95 -17.23
N PRO A 148 1.93 6.02 -18.04
CA PRO A 148 3.09 6.87 -18.23
C PRO A 148 3.29 7.84 -17.06
N VAL A 149 2.27 8.07 -16.22
CA VAL A 149 2.37 8.93 -15.03
C VAL A 149 3.20 8.24 -13.95
N THR A 150 2.88 7.00 -13.64
CA THR A 150 3.54 6.25 -12.57
C THR A 150 4.85 5.61 -13.04
N ARG A 151 4.85 4.99 -14.23
CA ARG A 151 5.98 4.15 -14.68
C ARG A 151 7.09 4.97 -15.35
N CYS A 152 6.88 6.26 -15.60
CA CYS A 152 7.91 7.17 -16.08
C CYS A 152 8.29 8.13 -14.94
N PRO A 153 9.58 8.23 -14.56
CA PRO A 153 10.03 9.20 -13.56
C PRO A 153 9.70 10.66 -13.88
N LYS A 154 9.43 10.97 -15.16
CA LYS A 154 9.04 12.32 -15.61
C LYS A 154 7.54 12.52 -15.79
N GLY A 155 6.73 11.46 -15.67
CA GLY A 155 5.28 11.53 -15.83
C GLY A 155 4.79 12.03 -17.20
N LEU A 156 5.57 11.85 -18.27
CA LEU A 156 5.27 12.43 -19.59
C LEU A 156 4.03 11.81 -20.23
N LEU A 157 3.06 12.63 -20.64
CA LEU A 157 1.78 12.20 -21.20
C LEU A 157 1.78 12.02 -22.73
N ASN A 158 2.72 12.65 -23.43
CA ASN A 158 2.71 12.81 -24.89
C ASN A 158 4.04 12.39 -25.51
N GLY A 159 4.49 11.16 -25.25
CA GLY A 159 5.66 10.56 -25.90
C GLY A 159 6.93 10.51 -25.03
N PRO A 160 7.98 9.84 -25.54
CA PRO A 160 9.26 9.67 -24.84
C PRO A 160 10.03 10.99 -24.72
N CYS A 161 10.90 11.08 -23.71
CA CYS A 161 11.80 12.24 -23.53
C CYS A 161 13.02 12.26 -24.48
N GLY A 162 13.22 11.20 -25.28
CA GLY A 162 14.41 11.03 -26.13
C GLY A 162 15.66 10.51 -25.40
N GLY A 163 15.68 10.48 -24.07
CA GLY A 163 16.84 10.03 -23.29
C GLY A 163 17.00 8.51 -23.14
N SER A 164 16.03 7.70 -23.58
CA SER A 164 16.11 6.25 -23.40
C SER A 164 17.25 5.63 -24.21
N LYS A 165 18.04 4.75 -23.59
CA LYS A 165 19.15 4.03 -24.22
C LYS A 165 18.97 2.53 -24.02
N ASN A 166 19.09 1.74 -25.09
CA ASN A 166 18.92 0.28 -25.08
C ASN A 166 17.62 -0.18 -24.37
N GLY A 167 16.53 0.57 -24.57
CA GLY A 167 15.23 0.32 -23.95
C GLY A 167 15.10 0.65 -22.46
N LYS A 168 16.13 1.25 -21.86
CA LYS A 168 16.16 1.66 -20.45
C LYS A 168 15.96 3.16 -20.28
N CYS A 169 15.50 3.57 -19.10
CA CYS A 169 15.31 4.96 -18.72
C CYS A 169 16.65 5.67 -18.47
N GLU A 170 16.77 6.95 -18.84
CA GLU A 170 17.97 7.75 -18.55
C GLU A 170 18.18 8.02 -17.05
N ALA A 171 17.09 8.05 -16.28
CA ALA A 171 17.15 8.33 -14.85
C ALA A 171 17.60 7.11 -14.04
N ASN A 172 17.39 5.90 -14.56
CA ASN A 172 17.80 4.65 -13.93
C ASN A 172 17.97 3.56 -15.01
N PRO A 173 19.20 3.09 -15.27
CA PRO A 173 19.48 2.04 -16.25
C PRO A 173 18.77 0.70 -15.98
N GLU A 174 18.35 0.43 -14.75
CA GLU A 174 17.60 -0.80 -14.43
C GLU A 174 16.13 -0.70 -14.84
N THR A 175 15.59 0.53 -14.92
CA THR A 175 14.17 0.77 -15.20
C THR A 175 13.89 0.74 -16.71
N PRO A 176 12.97 -0.12 -17.19
CA PRO A 176 12.50 -0.07 -18.58
C PRO A 176 11.88 1.28 -18.93
N CYS A 177 12.12 1.79 -20.13
CA CYS A 177 11.47 3.01 -20.59
C CYS A 177 9.95 2.80 -20.78
N ALA A 178 9.13 3.47 -19.98
CA ALA A 178 7.67 3.35 -20.06
C ALA A 178 7.13 3.63 -21.47
N TRP A 179 7.68 4.61 -22.19
CA TRP A 179 7.24 4.95 -23.54
C TRP A 179 7.66 3.96 -24.62
N LEU A 180 8.79 3.26 -24.42
CA LEU A 180 9.12 2.14 -25.30
C LEU A 180 8.11 1.01 -25.10
N LEU A 181 7.80 0.67 -23.84
CA LEU A 181 6.80 -0.35 -23.54
C LEU A 181 5.41 0.01 -24.10
N ILE A 182 5.00 1.28 -23.99
CA ILE A 182 3.75 1.78 -24.58
C ILE A 182 3.77 1.59 -26.10
N TYR A 183 4.85 1.99 -26.76
CA TYR A 183 4.98 1.86 -28.21
C TYR A 183 4.88 0.39 -28.67
N GLU A 184 5.65 -0.51 -28.03
CA GLU A 184 5.61 -1.95 -28.32
C GLU A 184 4.20 -2.51 -28.11
N LYS A 185 3.56 -2.14 -27.00
CA LYS A 185 2.20 -2.61 -26.71
C LYS A 185 1.17 -2.11 -27.71
N MET A 186 1.25 -0.84 -28.11
CA MET A 186 0.34 -0.27 -29.10
C MET A 186 0.59 -0.81 -30.52
N LYS A 187 1.83 -1.20 -30.82
CA LYS A 187 2.18 -1.93 -32.05
C LYS A 187 1.52 -3.30 -32.10
N GLU A 188 1.62 -4.09 -31.02
CA GLU A 188 0.93 -5.39 -30.91
C GLU A 188 -0.57 -5.27 -31.09
N LEU A 189 -1.17 -4.18 -30.60
CA LEU A 189 -2.60 -3.90 -30.71
C LEU A 189 -3.02 -3.30 -32.07
N ASN A 190 -2.08 -3.06 -32.99
CA ASN A 190 -2.31 -2.34 -34.26
C ASN A 190 -2.94 -0.95 -34.07
N LYS A 191 -2.53 -0.22 -33.01
CA LYS A 191 -3.07 1.09 -32.60
C LYS A 191 -2.04 2.23 -32.63
N LEU A 192 -0.94 2.09 -33.36
CA LEU A 192 0.13 3.09 -33.38
C LEU A 192 -0.32 4.50 -33.80
N GLU A 193 -1.32 4.60 -34.67
CA GLU A 193 -1.88 5.90 -35.09
C GLU A 193 -2.48 6.67 -33.92
N GLU A 194 -3.02 6.00 -32.89
CA GLU A 194 -3.56 6.66 -31.71
C GLU A 194 -2.48 7.41 -30.91
N LEU A 195 -1.22 6.98 -30.98
CA LEU A 195 -0.09 7.64 -30.30
C LEU A 195 0.29 8.99 -30.92
N LYS A 196 -0.20 9.30 -32.12
CA LYS A 196 0.00 10.62 -32.76
C LYS A 196 -0.90 11.70 -32.17
N ASN A 197 -1.95 11.31 -31.43
CA ASN A 197 -2.85 12.25 -30.78
C ASN A 197 -2.16 12.94 -29.60
N ILE A 198 -2.29 14.26 -29.53
CA ILE A 198 -1.82 15.03 -28.38
C ILE A 198 -2.89 14.99 -27.30
N ASN A 199 -2.55 14.41 -26.15
CA ASN A 199 -3.42 14.41 -24.98
C ASN A 199 -3.39 15.76 -24.29
N ASN A 200 -4.55 16.21 -23.84
CA ASN A 200 -4.66 17.35 -22.95
C ASN A 200 -3.90 17.10 -21.64
N PRO A 201 -3.47 18.17 -20.94
CA PRO A 201 -2.97 18.05 -19.59
C PRO A 201 -3.98 17.31 -18.71
N LYS A 202 -3.49 16.44 -17.83
CA LYS A 202 -4.35 15.76 -16.85
C LYS A 202 -5.07 16.77 -15.97
N ASP A 203 -6.32 16.46 -15.64
CA ASP A 203 -7.07 17.22 -14.65
C ASP A 203 -6.68 16.80 -13.24
N TRP A 204 -5.70 17.51 -12.67
CA TRP A 204 -5.21 17.24 -11.30
C TRP A 204 -6.20 17.66 -10.21
N SER A 205 -7.25 18.43 -10.52
CA SER A 205 -8.31 18.74 -9.55
C SER A 205 -9.05 17.47 -9.08
N LYS A 206 -9.05 16.42 -9.91
CA LYS A 206 -9.62 15.10 -9.58
C LYS A 206 -8.78 14.32 -8.55
N ASN A 207 -7.53 14.70 -8.31
CA ASN A 207 -6.67 14.13 -7.28
C ASN A 207 -6.75 14.94 -5.97
N MET A 208 -7.96 15.07 -5.41
CA MET A 208 -8.21 15.85 -4.21
C MET A 208 -7.88 15.08 -2.93
N ARG A 209 -7.36 15.77 -1.92
CA ARG A 209 -7.15 15.24 -0.55
C ARG A 209 -7.81 16.18 0.48
N PRO A 210 -8.72 15.69 1.35
CA PRO A 210 -9.33 14.35 1.32
C PRO A 210 -10.21 14.17 0.07
N GLY A 211 -10.12 12.99 -0.56
CA GLY A 211 -10.93 12.66 -1.74
C GLY A 211 -12.26 12.02 -1.34
N LYS A 212 -13.33 12.28 -2.11
CA LYS A 212 -14.64 11.64 -1.91
C LYS A 212 -15.24 11.29 -3.27
N VAL A 213 -15.71 10.05 -3.41
CA VAL A 213 -16.46 9.58 -4.57
C VAL A 213 -17.83 9.12 -4.08
N ASN A 214 -18.91 9.71 -4.61
CA ASN A 214 -20.26 9.24 -4.32
C ASN A 214 -20.55 8.03 -5.21
N ALA A 215 -20.95 6.92 -4.60
CA ALA A 215 -21.23 5.68 -5.35
C ALA A 215 -22.43 5.81 -6.29
N GLY A 216 -23.31 6.80 -6.07
CA GLY A 216 -24.48 7.05 -6.93
C GLY A 216 -25.48 5.89 -6.99
N ILE A 217 -25.40 4.97 -6.02
CA ILE A 217 -26.29 3.82 -5.81
C ILE A 217 -27.27 4.16 -4.71
#